data_AF-A0A0H2X7P6-F1
#
_entry.id   AF-A0A0H2X7P6-F1
#
_cell.length_a   1.000
_cell.length_b   1.000
_cell.length_c   1.000
_cell.angle_alpha   90.00
_cell.angle_beta   90.00
_cell.angle_gamma   90.00
#
_symmetry.space_group_name_H-M   'P 1'
#
loop_
_entity.id
_entity.type
_entity.pdbx_description
1 polymer ?
#
loop_
_entity_poly.entity_id
_entity_poly.type
_entity_poly.pdbx_seq_one_letter_code
_entity_poly.pdbx_strand_id
1 'polypeptide(L)' 'MTPDIDAQLKTLADELPELRRRHPDDFWDVFHARAEAITAAVQSKEDAAQVTKRIDDMLAANQLGPADPGA' A
#
# COMPACT_ATOMS: atom_id res chain seq x y z
N MET A 1 7.95 -8.07 -11.09
CA MET A 1 6.59 -7.94 -10.53
C MET A 1 5.67 -8.98 -11.10
N THR A 2 5.06 -9.82 -10.26
CA THR A 2 4.05 -10.79 -10.71
C THR A 2 2.68 -10.11 -10.91
N PRO A 3 1.85 -10.60 -11.84
CA PRO A 3 0.51 -10.02 -12.09
C PRO A 3 -0.43 -10.15 -10.88
N ASP A 4 -0.18 -11.10 -10.00
CA ASP A 4 -0.93 -11.27 -8.75
C ASP A 4 -0.71 -10.11 -7.78
N ILE A 5 0.56 -9.76 -7.53
CA ILE A 5 0.95 -8.63 -6.67
C ILE A 5 0.45 -7.30 -7.26
N ASP A 6 0.45 -7.16 -8.59
CA ASP A 6 -0.10 -5.99 -9.27
C ASP A 6 -1.60 -5.83 -9.02
N ALA A 7 -2.36 -6.93 -9.13
CA ALA A 7 -3.78 -6.94 -8.82
C ALA A 7 -4.06 -6.62 -7.36
N GLN A 8 -3.28 -7.19 -6.42
CA GLN A 8 -3.42 -6.89 -4.99
C GLN A 8 -3.17 -5.41 -4.68
N LEU A 9 -2.14 -4.80 -5.26
CA LEU A 9 -1.89 -3.36 -5.10
C LEU A 9 -2.97 -2.49 -5.71
N LYS A 10 -3.51 -2.88 -6.87
CA LYS A 10 -4.62 -2.18 -7.49
C LYS A 10 -5.88 -2.22 -6.62
N THR A 11 -6.18 -3.38 -6.03
CA THR A 11 -7.29 -3.53 -5.07
C THR A 11 -7.07 -2.67 -3.83
N LEU A 12 -5.86 -2.65 -3.28
CA LEU A 12 -5.52 -1.76 -2.15
C LEU A 12 -5.72 -0.28 -2.50
N ALA A 13 -5.40 0.13 -3.72
CA ALA A 13 -5.61 1.50 -4.22
C ALA A 13 -7.08 1.87 -4.32
N ASP A 14 -7.91 0.94 -4.81
CA ASP A 14 -9.36 1.14 -4.98
C ASP A 14 -10.08 1.19 -3.63
N GLU A 15 -9.67 0.35 -2.67
CA GLU A 15 -10.22 0.33 -1.32
C GLU A 15 -9.72 1.48 -0.44
N LEU A 16 -8.59 2.10 -0.78
CA LEU A 16 -7.95 3.18 -0.01
C LEU A 16 -8.91 4.29 0.47
N PRO A 17 -9.74 4.92 -0.40
CA PRO A 17 -10.70 5.94 0.02
C PRO A 17 -11.77 5.41 0.98
N GLU A 18 -12.24 4.18 0.78
CA GLU A 18 -13.22 3.56 1.68
C GLU A 18 -12.58 3.22 3.03
N LEU A 19 -11.35 2.72 3.02
CA LEU A 19 -10.57 2.40 4.21
C LEU A 19 -10.34 3.63 5.08
N ARG A 20 -9.98 4.76 4.46
CA ARG A 20 -9.85 6.06 5.13
C ARG A 20 -11.17 6.56 5.71
N ARG A 21 -12.30 6.29 5.04
CA ARG A 21 -13.62 6.66 5.54
C ARG A 21 -14.07 5.80 6.71
N ARG A 22 -13.72 4.51 6.70
CA ARG A 22 -14.15 3.52 7.70
C ARG A 22 -13.25 3.51 8.94
N HIS A 23 -11.96 3.75 8.75
CA HIS A 23 -10.92 3.73 9.77
C HIS A 23 -10.07 5.00 9.67
N PRO A 24 -10.59 6.19 10.03
CA PRO A 24 -9.79 7.41 9.94
C PRO A 24 -8.61 7.41 10.91
N ASP A 25 -8.78 6.90 12.13
CA ASP A 25 -7.74 6.83 13.16
C ASP A 25 -6.79 5.63 12.94
N ASP A 26 -7.31 4.46 12.56
CA ASP A 26 -6.52 3.24 12.31
C ASP A 26 -6.09 3.08 10.83
N PHE A 27 -6.28 4.11 10.00
CA PHE A 27 -6.02 4.03 8.55
C PHE A 27 -4.62 3.48 8.26
N TRP A 28 -3.62 4.06 8.90
CA TRP A 28 -2.22 3.72 8.67
C TRP A 28 -1.87 2.31 9.15
N ASP A 29 -2.46 1.84 10.25
CA ASP A 29 -2.23 0.49 10.77
C ASP A 29 -2.79 -0.58 9.81
N VAL A 30 -4.06 -0.42 9.41
CA VAL A 30 -4.72 -1.34 8.47
C VAL A 30 -4.05 -1.29 7.08
N PHE A 31 -3.66 -0.09 6.63
CA PHE A 31 -2.94 0.07 5.38
C PHE A 31 -1.57 -0.59 5.40
N HIS A 32 -0.76 -0.35 6.44
CA HIS A 32 0.55 -0.98 6.61
C HIS A 32 0.44 -2.49 6.70
N ALA A 33 -0.54 -3.03 7.44
CA ALA A 33 -0.75 -4.48 7.53
C ALA A 33 -1.01 -5.10 6.15
N ARG A 34 -1.81 -4.45 5.30
CA ARG A 34 -2.07 -4.91 3.92
C ARG A 34 -0.85 -4.74 3.02
N ALA A 35 -0.18 -3.60 3.07
CA ALA A 35 1.04 -3.32 2.32
C ALA A 35 2.18 -4.30 2.67
N GLU A 36 2.34 -4.61 3.95
CA GLU A 36 3.30 -5.58 4.45
C GLU A 36 2.97 -6.98 3.97
N ALA A 37 1.71 -7.41 4.03
CA ALA A 37 1.30 -8.73 3.52
C ALA A 37 1.63 -8.90 2.02
N ILE A 38 1.38 -7.87 1.21
CA ILE A 38 1.71 -7.87 -0.22
C ILE A 38 3.23 -7.91 -0.42
N THR A 39 3.99 -7.11 0.35
CA THR A 39 5.45 -7.08 0.25
C THR A 39 6.08 -8.38 0.75
N ALA A 40 5.53 -9.02 1.77
CA ALA A 40 6.00 -10.30 2.32
C ALA A 40 5.72 -11.47 1.35
N ALA A 41 4.67 -11.38 0.53
CA ALA A 41 4.41 -12.34 -0.54
C ALA A 41 5.45 -12.25 -1.68
N VAL A 42 6.21 -11.16 -1.74
CA VAL A 42 7.27 -10.98 -2.74
C VAL A 42 8.59 -11.60 -2.25
N GLN A 43 9.07 -12.60 -2.99
CA GLN A 43 10.35 -13.26 -2.69
C GLN A 43 11.56 -12.56 -3.33
N SER A 44 11.33 -11.73 -4.34
CA SER A 44 12.38 -11.04 -5.11
C SER A 44 12.61 -9.62 -4.60
N LYS A 45 13.87 -9.26 -4.31
CA LYS A 45 14.23 -7.91 -3.84
C LYS A 45 13.87 -6.79 -4.83
N GLU A 46 14.02 -7.05 -6.12
CA GLU A 46 13.64 -6.09 -7.18
C GLU A 46 12.13 -5.87 -7.21
N ASP A 47 11.33 -6.93 -7.11
CA ASP A 47 9.88 -6.84 -7.01
C ASP A 47 9.46 -6.07 -5.75
N ALA A 48 10.12 -6.29 -4.61
CA ALA A 48 9.79 -5.60 -3.36
C ALA A 48 9.97 -4.08 -3.50
N ALA A 49 11.07 -3.64 -4.12
CA ALA A 49 11.29 -2.22 -4.40
C ALA A 49 10.23 -1.64 -5.36
N GLN A 50 9.77 -2.42 -6.35
CA GLN A 50 8.69 -2.00 -7.23
C GLN A 50 7.34 -1.90 -6.51
N VAL A 51 7.05 -2.83 -5.59
CA VAL A 51 5.86 -2.79 -4.73
C VAL A 51 5.86 -1.54 -3.87
N THR A 52 6.95 -1.27 -3.13
CA THR A 52 7.08 -0.06 -2.30
C THR A 52 6.88 1.21 -3.12
N LYS A 53 7.48 1.29 -4.31
CA LYS A 53 7.31 2.45 -5.19
C LYS A 53 5.85 2.65 -5.63
N ARG A 54 5.12 1.56 -5.90
CA ARG A 54 3.71 1.63 -6.31
C ARG A 54 2.80 2.03 -5.16
N ILE A 55 3.12 1.58 -3.95
CA ILE A 55 2.43 1.97 -2.73
C ILE A 55 2.60 3.48 -2.50
N ASP A 56 3.82 4.00 -2.65
CA ASP A 56 4.12 5.44 -2.54
C ASP A 56 3.37 6.28 -3.59
N ASP A 57 3.40 5.84 -4.86
CA ASP A 57 2.68 6.50 -5.96
C ASP A 57 1.16 6.56 -5.72
N MET A 58 0.59 5.45 -5.23
CA MET A 58 -0.83 5.35 -4.87
C MET A 58 -1.20 6.28 -3.70
N LEU A 59 -0.36 6.37 -2.67
CA LEU A 59 -0.57 7.31 -1.56
C LEU A 59 -0.54 8.75 -2.08
N ALA A 60 0.49 9.10 -2.85
CA ALA A 60 0.65 10.42 -3.44
C ALA A 60 -0.55 10.81 -4.33
N ALA A 61 -1.05 9.87 -5.15
CA ALA A 61 -2.24 10.07 -5.99
C ALA A 61 -3.51 10.35 -5.18
N ASN A 62 -3.61 9.79 -3.97
CA ASN A 62 -4.73 10.00 -3.05
C ASN A 62 -4.51 11.18 -2.08
N GLN A 63 -3.50 12.02 -2.34
CA GLN A 63 -3.07 13.12 -1.46
C GLN A 63 -2.79 12.66 -0.02
N LEU A 64 -2.44 11.39 0.13
CA LEU A 64 -1.85 10.86 1.35
C LEU A 64 -0.36 11.10 1.18
N GLY A 65 0.24 11.87 2.11
CA GLY A 65 1.69 12.01 2.13
C GLY A 65 2.36 10.63 2.20
N PRO A 66 3.67 10.53 1.86
CA PRO A 66 4.41 9.31 2.15
C PRO A 66 4.10 8.93 3.60
N ALA A 67 3.71 7.67 3.84
CA ALA A 67 3.32 7.19 5.16
C ALA A 67 4.27 7.78 6.19
N ASP A 68 3.71 8.65 7.03
CA ASP A 68 4.46 9.68 7.76
C ASP A 68 5.69 9.04 8.45
N PRO A 69 6.94 9.41 8.13
CA PRO A 69 8.12 8.86 8.79
C PRO A 69 8.33 9.42 10.20
N GLY A 70 7.26 9.88 10.87
CA GLY A 70 7.29 10.50 12.18
C GLY A 70 6.11 10.07 13.06
N ALA A 71 6.21 8.89 13.68
CA ALA A 71 5.50 8.55 14.92
C ALA A 71 6.30 7.51 15.71
#